data_AF-A0A1C5SH90-F1
#
_entry.id   AF-A0A1C5SH90-F1
#
_cell.length_a   1.000
_cell.length_b   1.000
_cell.length_c   1.000
_cell.angle_alpha   90.00
_cell.angle_beta   90.00
_cell.angle_gamma   90.00
#
_symmetry.space_group_name_H-M   'P 1'
#
loop_
_entity.id
_entity.type
_entity.pdbx_description
1 polymer ?
#
loop_
_entity_poly.entity_id
_entity_poly.type
_entity_poly.pdbx_seq_one_letter_code
_entity_poly.pdbx_strand_id
1 'polypeptide(L)'
;MNKKTTGIIAYITWIGWIVAFCAGDKEGAKFHLNQALVILIGQIVAAVINYIPYVGGIVGTILSIFLFVCWIMGLIYACQEQEKEVPLIGQIKILK
;
A
#
# COMPACT_ATOMS: atom_id res chain seq x y z
N MET A 1 -14.75 -8.95 -9.85
CA MET A 1 -14.30 -9.50 -8.53
C MET A 1 -15.17 -8.92 -7.43
N ASN A 2 -15.33 -9.61 -6.30
CA ASN A 2 -16.02 -9.02 -5.14
C ASN A 2 -15.08 -8.05 -4.37
N LYS A 3 -15.65 -7.29 -3.42
CA LYS A 3 -14.91 -6.36 -2.55
C LYS A 3 -13.67 -6.99 -1.91
N LYS A 4 -13.82 -8.14 -1.24
CA LYS A 4 -12.73 -8.82 -0.52
C LYS A 4 -11.56 -9.19 -1.44
N THR A 5 -11.85 -9.86 -2.55
CA THR A 5 -10.83 -10.25 -3.53
C THR A 5 -10.14 -9.02 -4.12
N THR A 6 -10.90 -7.94 -4.38
CA THR A 6 -10.34 -6.67 -4.85
C THR A 6 -9.38 -6.07 -3.83
N GLY A 7 -9.77 -6.04 -2.55
CA GLY A 7 -8.93 -5.54 -1.46
C GLY A 7 -7.63 -6.32 -1.31
N ILE A 8 -7.68 -7.66 -1.36
CA ILE A 8 -6.47 -8.51 -1.24
C ILE A 8 -5.56 -8.32 -2.45
N ILE A 9 -6.10 -8.38 -3.68
CA ILE A 9 -5.32 -8.27 -4.92
C ILE A 9 -4.60 -6.91 -5.00
N ALA A 10 -5.17 -5.85 -4.42
CA ALA A 10 -4.57 -4.52 -4.36
C ALA A 10 -3.18 -4.51 -3.69
N TYR A 11 -2.89 -5.45 -2.77
CA TYR A 11 -1.61 -5.51 -2.07
C TYR A 11 -0.59 -6.46 -2.73
N ILE A 12 -0.94 -7.29 -3.71
CA ILE A 12 -0.05 -8.38 -4.15
C ILE A 12 1.21 -7.86 -4.86
N THR A 13 1.03 -6.98 -5.85
CA THR A 13 2.11 -6.30 -6.57
C THR A 13 1.56 -4.99 -7.13
N TRP A 14 2.43 -4.15 -7.70
CA TRP A 14 1.99 -2.98 -8.46
C TRP A 14 1.06 -3.36 -9.64
N ILE A 15 1.30 -4.51 -10.27
CA ILE A 15 0.42 -5.07 -11.31
C ILE A 15 -0.91 -5.49 -10.67
N GLY A 16 -0.86 -6.19 -9.54
CA GLY A 16 -2.05 -6.58 -8.78
C GLY A 16 -2.91 -5.37 -8.41
N TRP A 17 -2.29 -4.27 -7.98
CA TRP A 17 -2.97 -3.02 -7.71
C TRP A 17 -3.70 -2.46 -8.94
N ILE A 18 -3.05 -2.44 -10.11
CA ILE A 18 -3.69 -2.01 -11.37
C ILE A 18 -4.89 -2.90 -11.71
N VAL A 19 -4.75 -4.23 -11.59
CA VAL A 19 -5.84 -5.18 -11.85
C VAL A 19 -7.01 -4.96 -10.89
N ALA A 20 -6.73 -4.84 -9.59
CA ALA A 20 -7.74 -4.57 -8.58
C ALA A 20 -8.47 -3.25 -8.82
N PHE A 21 -7.74 -2.20 -9.22
CA PHE A 21 -8.34 -0.93 -9.58
C PHE A 21 -9.19 -1.09 -10.84
N CYS A 22 -8.65 -1.53 -11.96
CA CYS A 22 -9.34 -1.51 -13.25
C CYS A 22 -10.50 -2.52 -13.38
N ALA A 23 -10.35 -3.73 -12.81
CA ALA A 23 -11.28 -4.85 -13.01
C ALA A 23 -11.99 -5.30 -11.71
N GLY A 24 -11.68 -4.68 -10.58
CA GLY A 24 -12.27 -4.99 -9.28
C GLY A 24 -13.48 -4.12 -8.90
N ASP A 25 -13.99 -4.38 -7.70
CA ASP A 25 -15.02 -3.57 -7.06
C ASP A 25 -14.40 -2.29 -6.45
N LYS A 26 -14.25 -1.26 -7.29
CA LYS A 26 -13.60 0.00 -6.92
C LYS A 26 -14.26 0.70 -5.73
N GLU A 27 -15.59 0.79 -5.75
CA GLU A 27 -16.34 1.51 -4.70
C GLU A 27 -16.34 0.71 -3.39
N GLY A 28 -16.56 -0.60 -3.46
CA GLY A 28 -16.57 -1.46 -2.28
C GLY A 28 -15.19 -1.59 -1.63
N ALA A 29 -14.12 -1.68 -2.42
CA ALA A 29 -12.75 -1.89 -1.93
C ALA A 29 -11.91 -0.60 -1.89
N LYS A 30 -12.54 0.58 -1.99
CA LYS A 30 -11.88 1.88 -2.10
C LYS A 30 -10.85 2.15 -1.00
N PHE A 31 -11.17 1.75 0.24
CA PHE A 31 -10.27 1.86 1.37
C PHE A 31 -8.94 1.12 1.12
N HIS A 32 -8.99 -0.17 0.81
CA HIS A 32 -7.82 -0.99 0.57
C HIS A 32 -7.08 -0.62 -0.72
N LEU A 33 -7.80 -0.20 -1.77
CA LEU A 33 -7.19 0.34 -2.99
C LEU A 33 -6.37 1.60 -2.69
N ASN A 34 -6.93 2.52 -1.92
CA ASN A 34 -6.21 3.74 -1.52
C ASN A 34 -5.02 3.41 -0.60
N GLN A 35 -5.23 2.58 0.42
CA GLN A 35 -4.22 2.23 1.40
C GLN A 35 -3.02 1.52 0.74
N ALA A 36 -3.28 0.58 -0.17
CA ALA A 36 -2.26 -0.10 -0.96
C ALA A 36 -1.51 0.86 -1.89
N LEU A 37 -2.21 1.81 -2.52
CA LEU A 37 -1.58 2.82 -3.38
C LEU A 37 -0.61 3.72 -2.60
N VAL A 38 -1.02 4.20 -1.43
CA VAL A 38 -0.18 5.03 -0.56
C VAL A 38 1.10 4.30 -0.17
N ILE A 39 0.99 3.03 0.24
CA ILE A 39 2.14 2.21 0.61
C ILE A 39 3.05 1.98 -0.60
N LEU A 40 2.48 1.69 -1.77
CA LEU A 40 3.23 1.46 -3.01
C LEU A 40 4.02 2.70 -3.44
N ILE A 41 3.39 3.88 -3.40
CA ILE A 41 4.09 5.16 -3.66
C ILE A 41 5.19 5.38 -2.61
N GLY A 42 4.91 5.11 -1.34
CA GLY A 42 5.91 5.16 -0.27
C GLY A 42 7.13 4.29 -0.57
N GLN A 43 6.92 3.06 -1.06
CA GLN A 43 8.01 2.13 -1.39
C GLN A 43 8.86 2.66 -2.55
N ILE A 44 8.24 3.27 -3.56
CA ILE A 44 8.96 3.94 -4.67
C ILE A 44 9.80 5.10 -4.13
N VAL A 45 9.23 5.93 -3.24
CA VAL A 45 9.97 7.05 -2.60
C VAL A 45 11.15 6.53 -1.78
N ALA A 46 10.96 5.48 -0.98
CA ALA A 46 12.04 4.83 -0.22
C ALA A 46 13.16 4.32 -1.15
N ALA A 47 12.80 3.72 -2.29
CA ALA A 47 13.78 3.27 -3.27
C ALA A 47 14.59 4.44 -3.85
N VAL A 48 13.95 5.57 -4.15
CA VAL A 48 14.64 6.78 -4.65
C VAL A 48 15.59 7.38 -3.58
N ILE A 49 15.17 7.41 -2.31
CA ILE A 49 15.99 7.93 -1.21
C ILE A 49 17.31 7.15 -1.06
N ASN A 50 17.32 5.84 -1.35
CA ASN A 50 18.53 5.02 -1.26
C ASN A 50 19.67 5.49 -2.19
N TYR A 51 19.38 6.26 -3.24
CA TYR A 51 20.40 6.79 -4.15
C TYR A 51 21.07 8.08 -3.64
N ILE A 52 20.60 8.66 -2.53
CA ILE A 52 21.21 9.87 -1.95
C ILE A 52 22.53 9.48 -1.25
N PRO A 53 23.68 10.06 -1.65
CA PRO A 53 24.97 9.75 -1.01
C PRO A 53 24.97 10.05 0.49
N TYR A 54 25.78 9.30 1.25
CA TYR A 54 26.02 9.42 2.69
C TYR A 54 24.84 9.11 3.62
N VAL A 55 23.63 9.58 3.33
CA VAL A 55 22.45 9.45 4.21
C VAL A 55 21.35 8.54 3.65
N GLY A 56 21.29 8.39 2.34
CA GLY A 56 20.18 7.72 1.65
C GLY A 56 20.02 6.26 2.04
N GLY A 57 21.12 5.52 2.19
CA GLY A 57 21.08 4.09 2.50
C GLY A 57 20.42 3.78 3.86
N ILE A 58 20.79 4.52 4.92
CA ILE A 58 20.25 4.30 6.26
C ILE A 58 18.78 4.70 6.31
N VAL A 59 18.45 5.91 5.84
CA VAL A 59 17.07 6.44 5.84
C VAL A 59 16.16 5.57 4.96
N GLY A 60 16.63 5.23 3.76
CA GLY A 60 15.91 4.37 2.82
C GLY A 60 15.64 2.98 3.37
N THR A 61 16.60 2.38 4.07
CA THR A 61 16.42 1.07 4.72
C THR A 61 15.36 1.12 5.83
N ILE A 62 15.45 2.10 6.73
CA ILE A 62 14.48 2.26 7.84
C ILE A 62 13.07 2.47 7.28
N LEU A 63 12.93 3.35 6.30
CA LEU A 63 11.64 3.63 5.65
C LEU A 63 11.10 2.40 4.93
N SER A 64 11.96 1.63 4.26
CA SER A 64 11.56 0.40 3.55
C SER A 64 11.04 -0.67 4.52
N ILE A 65 11.69 -0.85 5.68
CA ILE A 65 11.23 -1.78 6.73
C ILE A 65 9.87 -1.34 7.26
N PHE A 66 9.72 -0.05 7.59
CA PHE A 66 8.45 0.49 8.08
C PHE A 66 7.30 0.28 7.07
N LEU A 67 7.54 0.59 5.80
CA LEU A 67 6.56 0.40 4.73
C LEU A 67 6.24 -1.07 4.48
N PHE A 68 7.22 -1.96 4.61
CA PHE A 68 7.00 -3.41 4.52
C PHE A 68 6.11 -3.91 5.64
N VAL A 69 6.28 -3.42 6.88
CA VAL A 69 5.38 -3.73 8.00
C VAL A 69 3.96 -3.20 7.72
N CYS A 70 3.84 -1.95 7.25
CA CYS A 70 2.53 -1.38 6.88
C CYS A 70 1.85 -2.18 5.76
N TRP A 71 2.62 -2.66 4.79
CA TRP A 71 2.13 -3.53 3.72
C TRP A 71 1.54 -4.84 4.26
N ILE A 72 2.26 -5.53 5.16
CA ILE A 72 1.76 -6.75 5.82
C ILE A 72 0.48 -6.45 6.60
N MET A 73 0.46 -5.37 7.39
CA MET A 73 -0.73 -4.98 8.16
C MET A 73 -1.94 -4.72 7.25
N GLY A 74 -1.75 -3.95 6.18
CA GLY A 74 -2.80 -3.66 5.21
C GLY A 74 -3.34 -4.92 4.54
N LEU A 75 -2.46 -5.86 4.18
CA LEU A 75 -2.85 -7.16 3.63
C LEU A 75 -3.65 -8.00 4.64
N ILE A 76 -3.22 -8.07 5.90
CA ILE A 76 -3.95 -8.77 6.97
C ILE A 76 -5.35 -8.16 7.14
N TYR A 77 -5.44 -6.84 7.21
CA TYR A 77 -6.72 -6.14 7.33
C TYR A 77 -7.64 -6.40 6.14
N ALA A 78 -7.10 -6.46 4.91
CA ALA A 78 -7.86 -6.83 3.73
C ALA A 78 -8.39 -8.27 3.79
N CYS A 79 -7.58 -9.21 4.26
CA CYS A 79 -8.00 -10.60 4.47
C CYS A 79 -9.11 -10.74 5.52
N GLN A 80 -9.07 -9.87 6.55
CA GLN A 80 -10.05 -9.80 7.64
C GLN A 80 -11.26 -8.89 7.30
N GLU A 81 -11.28 -8.26 6.13
CA GLU A 81 -12.33 -7.32 5.70
C GLU A 81 -12.49 -6.12 6.67
N GLN A 82 -11.38 -5.71 7.30
CA GLN A 82 -11.32 -4.57 8.22
C GLN A 82 -10.75 -3.34 7.52
N GLU A 83 -11.48 -2.23 7.57
CA GLU A 83 -11.01 -0.93 7.06
C GLU A 83 -10.22 -0.18 8.13
N LYS A 84 -9.10 -0.78 8.55
CA LYS A 84 -8.21 -0.21 9.57
C LYS A 84 -6.99 0.45 8.92
N GLU A 85 -6.75 1.68 9.32
CA GLU A 85 -5.61 2.48 8.85
C GLU A 85 -4.29 1.90 9.37
N VAL A 86 -3.28 1.88 8.49
CA VAL A 86 -1.90 1.56 8.91
C VAL A 86 -1.28 2.77 9.62
N PRO A 87 -0.30 2.57 10.52
CA PRO A 87 0.31 3.66 11.27
C PRO A 87 0.89 4.76 10.36
N LEU A 88 0.82 6.02 10.82
CA LEU A 88 1.41 7.24 10.22
C LEU A 88 0.92 7.65 8.82
N ILE A 89 0.70 6.70 7.90
CA ILE A 89 0.35 6.97 6.49
C ILE A 89 -1.08 6.53 6.13
N GLY A 90 -1.80 5.90 7.05
CA GLY A 90 -3.15 5.40 6.81
C GLY A 90 -4.19 6.46 6.47
N GLN A 91 -4.01 7.67 6.98
CA GLN A 91 -4.94 8.79 6.79
C GLN A 91 -4.82 9.48 5.43
N ILE A 92 -3.78 9.15 4.64
CA ILE A 92 -3.53 9.78 3.35
C ILE A 92 -4.58 9.29 2.34
N LYS A 93 -5.38 10.21 1.78
CA LYS A 93 -6.43 9.91 0.79
C LYS A 93 -6.04 10.44 -0.58
N ILE A 94 -5.71 9.53 -1.48
CA ILE A 94 -5.41 9.77 -2.90
C ILE A 94 -6.66 9.53 -3.75
N LEU A 95 -7.38 8.44 -3.48
CA LEU A 95 -8.64 8.11 -4.15
C LEU A 95 -9.79 8.76 -3.39
N LYS A 96 -10.47 9.74 -4.02
CA LYS A 96 -11.63 10.44 -3.47
C LYS A 96 -12.94 9.78 -3.80
#